data_AF-A0A9D1A1F4-F1
#
_entry.id   AF-A0A9D1A1F4-F1
#
_cell.length_a   1.000
_cell.length_b   1.000
_cell.length_c   1.000
_cell.angle_alpha   90.00
_cell.angle_beta   90.00
_cell.angle_gamma   90.00
#
_symmetry.space_group_name_H-M   'P 1'
#
loop_
_entity.id
_entity.type
_entity.pdbx_description
1 polymer ?
#
loop_
_entity_poly.entity_id
_entity_poly.type
_entity_poly.pdbx_seq_one_letter_code
_entity_poly.pdbx_strand_id
1 'polypeptide(L)' 'MNFEDWQVRVDSIDLGDLRLYHAYAFNEKTQQIIEGDTEDPDEEYVRQRFQQQLAMTLMQLEMERQMGER' A
#
# COMPACT_ATOMS: atom_id res chain seq x y z
N MET A 1 15.07 -1.81 2.75
CA MET A 1 13.87 -2.32 3.46
C MET A 1 13.33 -3.51 2.68
N ASN A 2 12.87 -4.59 3.32
CA ASN A 2 12.36 -5.76 2.61
C ASN A 2 10.84 -5.69 2.41
N PHE A 3 10.35 -6.11 1.23
CA PHE A 3 8.93 -6.16 0.91
C PHE A 3 8.13 -7.09 1.86
N GLU A 4 8.77 -8.17 2.31
CA GLU A 4 8.18 -9.15 3.24
C GLU A 4 7.84 -8.58 4.63
N ASP A 5 8.41 -7.43 4.99
CA ASP A 5 8.11 -6.74 6.26
C ASP A 5 6.80 -5.93 6.20
N TRP A 6 6.18 -5.81 5.02
CA TRP A 6 4.97 -5.02 4.81
C TRP A 6 3.73 -5.91 4.73
N GLN A 7 2.77 -5.65 5.61
CA GLN A 7 1.47 -6.31 5.60
C GLN A 7 0.47 -5.46 4.83
N VAL A 8 -0.07 -6.00 3.74
CA VAL A 8 -1.15 -5.37 2.96
C VAL A 8 -2.51 -5.66 3.58
N ARG A 9 -3.30 -4.61 3.80
CA ARG A 9 -4.67 -4.67 4.29
C ARG A 9 -5.60 -3.94 3.32
N VAL A 10 -6.86 -4.36 3.32
CA VAL A 10 -7.93 -3.71 2.55
C VAL A 10 -9.09 -3.52 3.51
N ASP A 11 -9.43 -2.26 3.74
CA ASP A 11 -10.58 -1.86 4.55
C ASP A 11 -11.72 -1.45 3.62
N SER A 12 -12.95 -1.49 4.14
CA SER A 12 -14.13 -1.12 3.37
C SER A 12 -14.99 -0.10 4.11
N ILE A 13 -15.52 0.87 3.38
CA ILE A 13 -16.51 1.83 3.86
C ILE A 13 -17.84 1.50 3.22
N ASP A 14 -18.87 1.34 4.04
CA ASP A 14 -20.25 1.12 3.59
C ASP A 14 -20.99 2.47 3.48
N LEU A 15 -21.45 2.81 2.28
CA LEU A 15 -22.18 4.03 1.96
C LEU A 15 -23.69 3.79 1.76
N GLY A 16 -24.17 2.58 2.05
CA GLY A 16 -25.57 2.19 1.93
C GLY A 16 -25.87 1.48 0.61
N ASP A 17 -25.70 2.16 -0.53
CA ASP A 17 -25.90 1.60 -1.87
C ASP A 17 -24.59 1.14 -2.53
N LEU A 18 -23.46 1.56 -1.98
CA LEU A 18 -22.12 1.28 -2.47
C LEU A 18 -21.20 0.91 -1.31
N ARG A 19 -20.28 -0.02 -1.56
CA ARG A 19 -19.14 -0.27 -0.68
C ARG A 19 -17.89 0.15 -1.40
N LEU A 20 -17.07 1.00 -0.78
CA LEU A 20 -15.76 1.37 -1.30
C LEU A 20 -14.69 0.62 -0.54
N TYR A 21 -13.67 0.15 -1.25
CA TYR A 21 -12.50 -0.51 -0.67
C TYR A 21 -11.29 0.39 -0.79
N HIS A 22 -10.49 0.44 0.27
CA HIS A 22 -9.24 1.18 0.35
C HIS A 22 -8.14 0.25 0.86
N ALA A 23 -6.98 0.26 0.21
CA ALA A 23 -5.85 -0.58 0.59
C ALA A 23 -4.70 0.25 1.17
N TYR A 24 -4.02 -0.33 2.15
CA TYR A 24 -2.82 0.24 2.77
C TYR A 24 -1.84 -0.86 3.17
N ALA A 25 -0.58 -0.48 3.37
CA ALA A 25 0.46 -1.37 3.84
C ALA A 25 1.04 -0.83 5.14
N PHE A 26 1.23 -1.72 6.11
CA PHE A 26 1.84 -1.40 7.39
C PHE A 26 3.12 -2.18 7.62
N ASN A 27 4.16 -1.48 8.08
CA ASN A 27 5.40 -2.10 8.55
C ASN A 27 5.44 -2.05 10.08
N GLU A 28 5.24 -3.20 10.73
CA GLU A 28 5.23 -3.31 12.20
C GLU A 28 6.56 -2.90 12.84
N LYS A 29 7.68 -3.13 12.17
CA LYS A 29 9.02 -2.85 12.72
C LYS A 29 9.30 -1.35 12.76
N THR A 30 8.87 -0.62 11.74
CA THR A 30 9.13 0.83 11.61
C THR A 30 7.95 1.70 11.97
N GLN A 31 6.77 1.10 12.23
CA GLN A 31 5.50 1.78 12.46
C GLN A 31 5.10 2.71 11.30
N GLN A 32 5.58 2.41 10.08
CA GLN A 32 5.26 3.19 8.88
C GLN A 32 4.02 2.65 8.19
N ILE A 33 3.25 3.56 7.60
CA ILE A 33 2.05 3.27 6.80
C ILE A 33 2.25 3.86 5.41
N ILE A 34 1.91 3.09 4.38
CA ILE A 34 1.78 3.54 3.01
C ILE A 34 0.32 3.34 2.60
N GLU A 35 -0.37 4.44 2.31
CA GLU A 35 -1.75 4.44 1.85
C GLU A 35 -1.79 4.26 0.33
N GLY A 36 -2.80 3.51 -0.15
CA GLY A 36 -3.12 3.44 -1.57
C GLY A 36 -3.76 4.73 -2.08
N ASP A 37 -3.70 4.94 -3.39
CA ASP A 37 -4.28 6.11 -4.05
C ASP A 37 -5.67 5.85 -4.67
N THR A 38 -6.18 4.62 -4.52
CA THR A 38 -7.36 4.12 -5.23
C THR A 38 -8.43 3.64 -4.26
N GLU A 39 -9.65 4.15 -4.43
CA GLU A 39 -10.88 3.65 -3.82
C GLU A 39 -11.81 3.14 -4.94
N ASP A 40 -12.28 1.90 -4.83
CA ASP A 40 -13.15 1.28 -5.85
C ASP A 40 -14.12 0.26 -5.20
N PRO A 41 -15.30 0.00 -5.78
CA PRO A 41 -16.19 -1.07 -5.32
C PRO A 41 -15.70 -2.50 -5.50
N ASP A 42 -14.61 -2.74 -6.25
CA ASP A 42 -14.01 -4.06 -6.40
C ASP A 42 -12.78 -4.23 -5.48
N GLU A 43 -12.93 -5.05 -4.43
CA GLU A 43 -11.87 -5.33 -3.45
C GLU A 43 -10.62 -5.95 -4.10
N GLU A 44 -10.81 -6.88 -5.05
CA GLU A 44 -9.70 -7.57 -5.70
C GLU A 44 -8.93 -6.61 -6.61
N TYR A 45 -9.65 -5.75 -7.33
CA TYR A 45 -9.04 -4.68 -8.12
C TYR A 45 -8.19 -3.74 -7.24
N VAL A 46 -8.75 -3.23 -6.15
CA VAL A 46 -8.04 -2.33 -5.22
C VAL A 46 -6.79 -3.01 -4.65
N ARG A 47 -6.91 -4.27 -4.22
CA ARG A 47 -5.80 -5.05 -3.70
C ARG A 47 -4.67 -5.21 -4.72
N GLN A 48 -4.99 -5.63 -5.94
CA GLN A 48 -3.98 -5.85 -6.99
C GLN A 48 -3.29 -4.55 -7.40
N ARG A 49 -4.06 -3.46 -7.56
CA ARG A 49 -3.52 -2.14 -7.91
C ARG A 49 -2.59 -1.62 -6.82
N PHE A 50 -3.01 -1.73 -5.56
CA PHE A 50 -2.19 -1.30 -4.44
C PHE A 50 -0.90 -2.11 -4.30
N GLN A 51 -0.93 -3.44 -4.50
CA GLN A 51 0.30 -4.26 -4.47
C GLN A 51 1.33 -3.80 -5.51
N GLN A 52 0.88 -3.41 -6.71
CA GLN A 52 1.77 -2.85 -7.75
C GLN A 52 2.34 -1.49 -7.33
N GLN A 53 1.50 -0.61 -6.78
CA GLN A 53 1.92 0.69 -6.26
C GLN A 53 2.95 0.54 -5.14
N LEU A 54 2.67 -0.32 -4.15
CA LEU A 54 3.55 -0.60 -3.02
C LEU A 54 4.93 -1.07 -3.48
N ALA A 55 4.98 -2.00 -4.43
CA ALA A 55 6.24 -2.51 -4.97
C ALA A 55 7.09 -1.39 -5.60
N MET A 56 6.47 -0.48 -6.36
CA MET A 56 7.17 0.66 -6.96
C MET A 56 7.64 1.65 -5.89
N THR A 57 6.79 1.99 -4.92
CA THR A 57 7.13 2.92 -3.84
C THR A 57 8.30 2.40 -3.00
N LEU A 58 8.29 1.12 -2.62
CA LEU A 58 9.38 0.53 -1.85
C LEU A 58 10.68 0.46 -2.65
N MET A 59 10.60 0.18 -3.95
CA MET A 59 11.78 0.21 -4.83
C MET A 59 12.37 1.62 -4.94
N GLN A 60 11.52 2.65 -5.07
CA GLN A 60 11.97 4.05 -5.11
C GLN A 60 12.66 4.46 -3.81
N LEU A 61 12.06 4.15 -2.65
CA LEU A 61 12.64 4.47 -1.34
C LEU A 61 14.00 3.80 -1.14
N GLU A 62 14.15 2.56 -1.60
CA GLU A 62 15.42 1.85 -1.56
C GLU A 62 16.48 2.52 -2.45
N MET A 63 16.12 2.94 -3.67
CA MET A 63 17.02 3.68 -4.56
C MET A 63 17.44 5.04 -3.98
N GLU A 64 16.50 5.80 -3.44
CA GLU A 64 16.75 7.11 -2.81
C GLU A 64 17.72 6.97 -1.63
N ARG A 65 17.54 5.94 -0.81
CA ARG A 65 18.46 5.64 0.30
C ARG A 65 19.88 5.34 -0.21
N GLN A 66 20.03 4.53 -1.25
CA GLN A 66 21.34 4.19 -1.81
C GLN A 66 22.06 5.40 -2.44
N MET A 67 21.29 6.34 -3.00
CA MET A 67 21.83 7.57 -3.60
C MET A 67 22.16 8.65 -2.56
N GLY A 68 21.42 8.71 -1.44
CA GLY A 68 21.64 9.65 -0.34
C GLY A 68 22.73 9.24 0.66
N GLU A 69 23.17 7.98 0.66
CA GLU A 69 24.29 7.47 1.46
C GLU A 69 25.68 7.68 0.77
N ARG A 70 25.77 8.56 -0.24
CA ARG A 70 27.02 8.99 -0.92
C ARG A 70 27.40 10.42 -0.56
#